data_AF-A0AA41QRT5-F1
#
_entry.id   AF-A0AA41QRT5-F1
#
_cell.length_a   1.000
_cell.length_b   1.000
_cell.length_c   1.000
_cell.angle_alpha   90.00
_cell.angle_beta   90.00
_cell.angle_gamma   90.00
#
_symmetry.space_group_name_H-M   'P 1'
#
loop_
_entity.id
_entity.type
_entity.pdbx_description
1 polymer ?
#
loop_
_entity_poly.entity_id
_entity_poly.type
_entity_poly.pdbx_seq_one_letter_code
_entity_poly.pdbx_strand_id
1 'polypeptide(L)'
;MLETTEPPRRRRRAERTLLLIELREALTAISLHLSDWQADARLIHAKACRPAPSRTASELRSDIERLRSTVRRARDALYEKTEQLSPKARNDSRVADRFRSLDCILQTLDMAETALRH
;
A
#
# COMPACT_ATOMS: atom_id res chain seq x y z
N MET A 1 -25.49 24.55 36.96
CA MET A 1 -25.07 24.01 35.65
C MET A 1 -23.75 23.30 35.87
N LEU A 2 -23.73 21.96 35.77
CA LEU A 2 -22.51 21.17 35.94
C LEU A 2 -21.79 21.14 34.60
N GLU A 3 -20.75 21.97 34.44
CA GLU A 3 -19.76 21.78 33.38
C GLU A 3 -19.03 20.46 33.65
N THR A 4 -19.43 19.41 32.96
CA THR A 4 -18.72 18.14 32.94
C THR A 4 -17.45 18.30 32.11
N THR A 5 -16.44 18.95 32.69
CA THR A 5 -15.08 18.97 32.13
C THR A 5 -14.50 17.57 32.23
N GLU A 6 -14.70 16.79 31.18
CA GLU A 6 -14.09 15.47 31.03
C GLU A 6 -12.57 15.55 31.29
N PRO A 7 -12.01 14.69 32.15
CA PRO A 7 -10.60 14.80 32.53
C PRO A 7 -9.69 14.61 31.31
N PRO A 8 -8.59 15.38 31.20
CA PRO A 8 -7.77 15.46 29.97
C PRO A 8 -7.17 14.12 29.53
N ARG A 9 -7.00 13.17 30.46
CA ARG A 9 -6.56 11.80 30.15
C ARG A 9 -7.60 10.98 29.37
N ARG A 10 -8.90 11.18 29.64
CA ARG A 10 -9.99 10.49 28.93
C ARG A 10 -10.14 11.02 27.51
N ARG A 11 -10.09 12.35 27.33
CA ARG A 11 -10.09 13.00 26.00
C ARG A 11 -8.95 12.51 25.11
N ARG A 12 -7.70 12.50 25.60
CA ARG A 12 -6.55 11.98 24.84
C ARG A 12 -6.68 10.51 24.44
N ARG A 13 -7.29 9.68 25.30
CA ARG A 13 -7.57 8.27 24.97
C ARG A 13 -8.62 8.16 23.87
N ALA A 14 -9.72 8.91 23.97
CA ALA A 14 -10.77 8.93 22.95
C ALA A 14 -10.25 9.40 21.58
N GLU A 15 -9.49 10.49 21.53
CA GLU A 15 -8.86 11.00 20.31
C GLU A 15 -7.92 9.98 19.67
N ARG A 16 -7.12 9.27 20.49
CA ARG A 16 -6.23 8.21 19.99
C ARG A 16 -7.02 7.04 19.43
N THR A 17 -8.11 6.64 20.07
CA THR A 17 -8.98 5.56 19.58
C THR A 17 -9.60 5.92 18.24
N LEU A 18 -10.13 7.13 18.09
CA LEU A 18 -10.71 7.61 16.82
C LEU A 18 -9.68 7.60 15.70
N LEU A 19 -8.48 8.14 15.95
CA LEU A 19 -7.36 8.09 15.00
C LEU A 19 -7.05 6.66 14.54
N LEU A 20 -7.03 5.69 15.47
CA LEU A 20 -6.76 4.29 15.13
C LEU A 20 -7.87 3.66 14.28
N ILE A 21 -9.12 4.03 14.52
CA ILE A 21 -10.27 3.55 13.73
C ILE A 21 -10.20 4.10 12.31
N GLU A 22 -10.03 5.42 12.16
CA GLU A 22 -9.88 6.09 10.86
C GLU A 22 -8.77 5.46 10.02
N LEU A 23 -7.58 5.26 10.63
CA LEU A 23 -6.46 4.63 9.95
C LEU A 23 -6.74 3.16 9.59
N ARG A 24 -7.41 2.41 10.48
CA ARG A 24 -7.74 1.01 10.18
C ARG A 24 -8.67 0.95 8.97
N GLU A 25 -9.72 1.74 8.94
CA GLU A 25 -10.69 1.76 7.84
C GLU A 25 -10.07 2.17 6.50
N ALA A 26 -9.16 3.15 6.51
CA ALA A 26 -8.46 3.58 5.32
C ALA A 26 -7.46 2.53 4.80
N LEU A 27 -6.72 1.87 5.70
CA LEU A 27 -5.54 1.06 5.33
C LEU A 27 -5.83 -0.45 5.22
N THR A 28 -6.95 -0.94 5.74
CA THR A 28 -7.21 -2.40 5.84
C THR A 28 -7.20 -3.09 4.49
N ALA A 29 -7.90 -2.56 3.49
CA ALA A 29 -8.01 -3.19 2.17
C ALA A 29 -6.64 -3.43 1.53
N ILE A 30 -5.73 -2.46 1.67
CA ILE A 30 -4.37 -2.57 1.14
C ILE A 30 -3.53 -3.53 1.98
N SER A 31 -3.65 -3.43 3.31
CA SER A 31 -2.84 -4.25 4.22
C SER A 31 -3.07 -5.75 4.04
N LEU A 32 -4.28 -6.15 3.64
CA LEU A 32 -4.62 -7.56 3.37
C LEU A 32 -3.89 -8.13 2.15
N HIS A 33 -3.62 -7.31 1.13
CA HIS A 33 -3.03 -7.79 -0.14
C HIS A 33 -1.56 -7.41 -0.31
N LEU A 34 -1.03 -6.52 0.54
CA LEU A 34 0.29 -5.94 0.36
C LEU A 34 1.41 -6.99 0.34
N SER A 35 1.36 -7.95 1.25
CA SER A 35 2.37 -9.02 1.34
C SER A 35 2.38 -9.88 0.08
N ASP A 36 1.20 -10.21 -0.44
CA ASP A 36 1.05 -11.03 -1.65
C ASP A 36 1.61 -10.29 -2.87
N TRP A 37 1.23 -9.02 -3.05
CA TRP A 37 1.77 -8.19 -4.14
C TRP A 37 3.28 -7.99 -4.06
N GLN A 38 3.83 -7.85 -2.85
CA GLN A 38 5.28 -7.79 -2.65
C GLN A 38 5.96 -9.11 -3.04
N ALA A 39 5.39 -10.25 -2.66
CA ALA A 39 5.90 -11.57 -3.02
C ALA A 39 5.86 -11.78 -4.54
N ASP A 40 4.72 -11.47 -5.18
CA ASP A 40 4.52 -11.59 -6.62
C ASP A 40 5.49 -10.71 -7.40
N ALA A 41 5.67 -9.44 -7.00
CA ALA A 41 6.60 -8.55 -7.67
C ALA A 41 8.06 -9.03 -7.58
N ARG A 42 8.48 -9.54 -6.41
CA ARG A 42 9.81 -10.13 -6.23
C ARG A 42 9.98 -11.38 -7.09
N LEU A 43 8.96 -12.24 -7.16
CA LEU A 43 8.99 -13.44 -7.98
C LEU A 43 9.09 -13.11 -9.47
N ILE A 44 8.32 -12.13 -9.94
CA ILE A 44 8.38 -11.62 -11.31
C ILE A 44 9.78 -11.08 -11.62
N HIS A 45 10.34 -10.24 -10.75
CA HIS A 45 11.69 -9.70 -10.90
C HIS A 45 12.75 -10.80 -10.96
N ALA A 46 12.71 -11.78 -10.05
CA ALA A 46 13.65 -12.90 -10.05
C ALA A 46 13.60 -13.70 -11.36
N LYS A 47 12.39 -13.96 -11.88
CA LYS A 47 12.18 -14.65 -13.17
C LYS A 47 12.65 -13.81 -14.37
N ALA A 48 12.53 -12.49 -14.30
CA ALA A 48 13.03 -11.60 -15.33
C ALA A 48 14.56 -11.57 -15.37
N CYS A 49 15.24 -11.54 -14.21
CA CYS A 49 16.71 -11.56 -14.14
C CYS A 49 17.34 -12.91 -14.48
N ARG A 50 16.59 -14.01 -14.32
CA ARG A 50 17.04 -15.37 -14.61
C ARG A 50 15.97 -16.09 -15.43
N PRO A 51 15.92 -15.85 -16.76
CA PRO A 51 14.90 -16.44 -17.61
C PRO A 51 14.96 -17.96 -17.52
N ALA A 52 13.89 -18.56 -16.99
CA ALA A 52 13.72 -20.01 -16.97
C ALA A 52 13.05 -20.44 -18.29
N PRO A 53 13.35 -21.64 -18.82
CA PRO A 53 12.76 -22.12 -20.08
C PRO A 53 11.23 -22.32 -20.01
N SER A 54 10.62 -22.33 -18.82
CA SER A 54 9.20 -22.57 -18.61
C SER A 54 8.30 -21.35 -18.72
N ARG A 55 8.83 -20.13 -18.86
CA ARG A 55 8.04 -18.91 -19.08
C ARG A 55 8.61 -18.05 -20.18
N THR A 56 7.74 -17.55 -21.04
CA THR A 56 8.14 -16.62 -22.10
C THR A 56 8.24 -15.19 -21.57
N ALA A 57 9.09 -14.36 -22.19
CA ALA A 57 9.16 -12.94 -21.87
C ALA A 57 7.80 -12.23 -22.01
N SER A 58 6.94 -12.70 -22.93
CA SER A 58 5.58 -12.19 -23.11
C SER A 58 4.70 -12.46 -21.90
N GLU A 59 4.74 -13.67 -21.33
CA GLU A 59 3.97 -14.00 -20.13
C GLU A 59 4.39 -13.15 -18.93
N LEU A 60 5.70 -12.94 -18.76
CA LEU A 60 6.21 -12.09 -17.68
C LEU A 60 5.81 -10.63 -17.87
N ARG A 61 5.78 -10.11 -19.10
CA ARG A 61 5.27 -8.75 -19.38
C ARG A 61 3.79 -8.61 -19.03
N SER A 62 2.97 -9.60 -19.39
CA SER A 62 1.55 -9.63 -19.02
C SER A 62 1.36 -9.68 -17.50
N ASP A 63 2.17 -10.46 -16.78
CA ASP A 63 2.13 -10.52 -15.31
C ASP A 63 2.56 -9.18 -14.68
N ILE A 64 3.59 -8.52 -15.21
CA ILE A 64 4.02 -7.17 -14.79
C ILE A 64 2.87 -6.18 -14.94
N GLU A 65 2.26 -6.13 -16.12
CA GLU A 65 1.18 -5.16 -16.42
C GLU A 65 -0.04 -5.39 -15.52
N ARG A 66 -0.42 -6.66 -15.33
CA ARG A 66 -1.53 -7.05 -14.45
C ARG A 66 -1.29 -6.57 -13.01
N LEU A 67 -0.14 -6.90 -12.43
CA LEU A 67 0.16 -6.52 -11.05
C LEU A 67 0.34 -5.00 -10.90
N ARG A 68 1.02 -4.35 -11.86
CA ARG A 68 1.19 -2.89 -11.88
C ARG A 68 -0.16 -2.17 -11.89
N SER A 69 -1.10 -2.63 -12.72
CA SER A 69 -2.45 -2.07 -12.79
C SER A 69 -3.19 -2.21 -11.45
N THR A 70 -3.14 -3.40 -10.84
CA THR A 70 -3.75 -3.65 -9.51
C THR A 70 -3.16 -2.74 -8.43
N VAL A 71 -1.83 -2.64 -8.37
CA VAL A 71 -1.14 -1.83 -7.35
C VAL A 71 -1.39 -0.34 -7.55
N ARG A 72 -1.45 0.15 -8.80
CA ARG A 72 -1.83 1.54 -9.11
C ARG A 72 -3.25 1.85 -8.65
N ARG A 73 -4.23 0.99 -8.97
CA ARG A 73 -5.61 1.16 -8.48
C ARG A 73 -5.69 1.19 -6.95
N ALA A 74 -4.92 0.33 -6.28
CA ALA A 74 -4.85 0.33 -4.81
C ALA A 74 -4.23 1.61 -4.25
N ARG A 75 -3.21 2.16 -4.93
CA ARG A 75 -2.57 3.43 -4.58
C ARG A 75 -3.52 4.61 -4.77
N ASP A 76 -4.28 4.64 -5.86
CA ASP A 76 -5.26 5.69 -6.13
C ASP A 76 -6.42 5.62 -5.13
N ALA A 77 -6.92 4.43 -4.84
CA ALA A 77 -7.92 4.23 -3.79
C ALA A 77 -7.41 4.62 -2.38
N LEU A 78 -6.13 4.42 -2.09
CA LEU A 78 -5.52 4.92 -0.86
C LEU A 78 -5.55 6.44 -0.83
N TYR A 79 -5.19 7.08 -1.94
CA TYR A 79 -5.17 8.53 -2.06
C TYR A 79 -6.56 9.13 -1.77
N GLU A 80 -7.60 8.63 -2.44
CA GLU A 80 -8.99 9.06 -2.21
C GLU A 80 -9.43 8.87 -0.74
N LYS A 81 -9.10 7.72 -0.14
CA LYS A 81 -9.39 7.47 1.28
C LYS A 81 -8.64 8.44 2.20
N THR A 82 -7.39 8.77 1.89
CA THR A 82 -6.57 9.67 2.70
C THR A 82 -7.00 11.13 2.63
N GLU A 83 -7.67 11.54 1.54
CA GLU A 83 -8.30 12.86 1.45
C GLU A 83 -9.49 13.00 2.41
N GLN A 84 -10.19 11.91 2.70
CA GLN A 84 -11.32 11.87 3.63
C GLN A 84 -10.90 11.75 5.11
N LEU A 85 -9.62 11.49 5.38
CA LEU A 85 -9.09 11.38 6.74
C LEU A 85 -9.00 12.74 7.44
N SER A 86 -9.08 12.72 8.77
CA SER A 86 -8.73 13.89 9.58
C SER A 86 -7.28 14.33 9.34
N PRO A 87 -6.91 15.62 9.55
CA PRO A 87 -5.54 16.10 9.36
C PRO A 87 -4.50 15.32 10.19
N LYS A 88 -4.90 14.83 11.37
CA LYS A 88 -4.04 14.02 12.23
C LYS A 88 -3.82 12.62 11.67
N ALA A 89 -4.86 11.99 11.12
CA ALA A 89 -4.78 10.69 10.47
C ALA A 89 -4.03 10.74 9.14
N ARG A 90 -4.28 11.76 8.31
CA ARG A 90 -3.59 11.94 7.03
C ARG A 90 -2.07 12.04 7.18
N ASN A 91 -1.61 12.71 8.23
CA ASN A 91 -0.19 12.89 8.54
C ASN A 91 0.40 11.75 9.41
N ASP A 92 -0.36 10.69 9.72
CA ASP A 92 0.16 9.55 10.46
C ASP A 92 1.16 8.76 9.62
N SER A 93 2.26 8.32 10.23
CA SER A 93 3.35 7.62 9.55
C SER A 93 2.87 6.35 8.83
N ARG A 94 1.81 5.71 9.32
CA ARG A 94 1.25 4.50 8.71
C ARG A 94 0.67 4.74 7.33
N VAL A 95 0.13 5.93 7.07
CA VAL A 95 -0.33 6.31 5.72
C VAL A 95 0.86 6.39 4.77
N ALA A 96 1.91 7.11 5.18
CA ALA A 96 3.13 7.25 4.40
C ALA A 96 3.82 5.89 4.17
N ASP A 97 3.84 5.00 5.17
CA ASP A 97 4.37 3.64 5.05
C ASP A 97 3.62 2.81 4.01
N ARG A 98 2.29 2.95 3.92
CA ARG A 98 1.50 2.24 2.91
C ARG A 98 1.79 2.74 1.50
N PHE A 99 1.87 4.05 1.28
CA PHE A 99 2.31 4.59 -0.01
C PHE A 99 3.69 4.10 -0.40
N ARG A 100 4.68 4.19 0.51
CA ARG A 100 6.04 3.67 0.27
C ARG A 100 6.05 2.20 -0.11
N SER A 101 5.21 1.39 0.54
CA SER A 101 5.17 -0.05 0.25
C SER A 101 4.61 -0.35 -1.14
N LEU A 102 3.60 0.40 -1.58
CA LEU A 102 3.04 0.29 -2.93
C LEU A 102 4.05 0.79 -3.98
N ASP A 103 4.71 1.92 -3.72
CA ASP A 103 5.71 2.48 -4.61
C ASP A 103 6.91 1.53 -4.77
N CYS A 104 7.33 0.85 -3.70
CA CYS A 104 8.38 -0.17 -3.75
C CYS A 104 7.99 -1.37 -4.63
N ILE A 105 6.72 -1.81 -4.57
CA ILE A 105 6.21 -2.86 -5.47
C ILE A 105 6.30 -2.39 -6.93
N LEU A 106 5.83 -1.17 -7.23
CA LEU A 106 5.86 -0.60 -8.57
C LEU A 106 7.30 -0.49 -9.10
N GLN A 107 8.24 -0.02 -8.28
CA GLN A 107 9.65 0.06 -8.64
C GLN A 107 10.25 -1.33 -8.94
N THR A 108 9.88 -2.34 -8.15
CA THR A 108 10.34 -3.73 -8.39
C THR A 108 9.83 -4.25 -9.74
N LEU A 109 8.61 -3.91 -10.13
CA LEU A 109 8.04 -4.25 -11.43
C LEU A 109 8.73 -3.52 -12.59
N ASP A 110 9.10 -2.25 -12.41
CA ASP A 110 9.85 -1.48 -13.42
C ASP A 110 11.27 -2.04 -13.62
N MET A 111 11.92 -2.49 -12.53
CA MET A 111 13.19 -3.21 -12.61
C MET A 111 13.02 -4.54 -13.38
N ALA A 112 11.94 -5.28 -13.12
CA ALA A 112 11.66 -6.54 -13.81
C ALA A 112 11.44 -6.31 -15.31
N GLU A 113 10.68 -5.28 -15.68
CA GLU A 113 10.45 -4.94 -17.08
C GLU A 113 11.75 -4.54 -17.79
N THR A 114 12.62 -3.79 -17.10
CA THR A 114 13.95 -3.43 -17.60
C THR A 114 14.80 -4.67 -17.84
N ALA A 115 14.80 -5.62 -16.91
CA ALA A 115 15.52 -6.89 -17.05
C ALA A 115 15.00 -7.75 -18.22
N LEU A 116 13.74 -7.63 -18.63
CA LEU A 116 13.19 -8.32 -19.81
C LEU A 116 13.51 -7.66 -21.16
N ARG A 117 14.16 -6.49 -21.15
CA ARG A 117 14.59 -5.77 -22.36
C ARG A 117 16.07 -6.01 -22.69
N HIS A 118 16.83 -6.50 -21.73
CA HIS A 118 18.26 -6.82 -21.85
C HIS A 118 18.46 -8.33 -21.95
#